data_AF-A0A2K6EVX0-F1
#
_entry.id   AF-A0A2K6EVX0-F1
#
_cell.length_a   1.000
_cell.length_b   1.000
_cell.length_c   1.000
_cell.angle_alpha   90.00
_cell.angle_beta   90.00
_cell.angle_gamma   90.00
#
_symmetry.space_group_name_H-M   'P 1'
#
loop_
_entity.id
_entity.type
_entity.pdbx_description
1 polymer ?
#
loop_
_entity_poly.entity_id
_entity_poly.type
_entity_poly.pdbx_seq_one_letter_code
_entity_poly.pdbx_strand_id
1 'polypeptide(L)'
;MSVTPEVKSHGMKFTQGKGLGQKENGITQALRVMLKQDTHGVGHDPAKEFTNHWWNELFNKTAANLVVETGQDGVQIRRLSTETTRCNPPKPILLYQKFVKTATLTSDGEKPDKDMEKNFLKVPVFQISHL
;
A
#
# COMPACT_ATOMS: atom_id res chain seq x y z
N MET A 1 -55.59 -0.27 -17.53
CA MET A 1 -55.53 -1.01 -16.25
C MET A 1 -54.14 -1.60 -16.13
N SER A 2 -53.31 -1.14 -15.20
CA SER A 2 -51.93 -1.60 -15.03
C SER A 2 -51.89 -2.83 -14.13
N VAL A 3 -51.75 -4.02 -14.72
CA VAL A 3 -51.62 -5.28 -13.99
C VAL A 3 -50.18 -5.42 -13.50
N THR A 4 -49.96 -5.28 -12.19
CA THR A 4 -48.65 -5.49 -11.58
C THR A 4 -48.42 -6.99 -11.32
N PRO A 5 -47.29 -7.58 -11.76
CA PRO A 5 -46.97 -8.98 -11.46
C PRO A 5 -46.78 -9.23 -9.95
N GLU A 6 -47.62 -10.10 -9.38
CA GLU A 6 -47.53 -10.60 -8.00
C GLU A 6 -46.69 -11.89 -8.00
N VAL A 7 -45.60 -11.93 -7.22
CA VAL A 7 -44.78 -13.15 -7.04
C VAL A 7 -45.36 -13.95 -5.87
N LYS A 8 -45.87 -15.15 -6.14
CA LYS A 8 -46.46 -16.05 -5.14
C LYS A 8 -45.46 -17.16 -4.79
N SER A 9 -45.00 -17.22 -3.55
CA SER A 9 -44.24 -18.36 -3.02
C SER A 9 -44.67 -18.70 -1.59
N HIS A 10 -44.94 -19.97 -1.33
CA HIS A 10 -45.15 -20.58 -0.01
C HIS A 10 -45.99 -19.76 0.99
N GLY A 11 -47.22 -19.39 0.62
CA GLY A 11 -48.18 -18.75 1.54
C GLY A 11 -47.90 -17.27 1.87
N MET A 12 -46.86 -16.66 1.28
CA MET A 12 -46.56 -15.24 1.45
C MET A 12 -46.93 -14.46 0.18
N LYS A 13 -47.58 -13.30 0.37
CA LYS A 13 -47.90 -12.34 -0.69
C LYS A 13 -46.85 -11.24 -0.68
N PHE A 14 -46.17 -11.03 -1.80
CA PHE A 14 -45.21 -9.95 -1.97
C PHE A 14 -45.78 -8.89 -2.91
N THR A 15 -45.79 -7.64 -2.43
CA THR A 15 -46.20 -6.49 -3.25
C THR A 15 -45.00 -6.00 -4.05
N GLN A 16 -45.14 -5.90 -5.37
CA GLN A 16 -44.07 -5.42 -6.24
C GLN A 16 -43.60 -4.01 -5.79
N GLY A 17 -42.29 -3.84 -5.65
CA GLY A 17 -41.68 -2.57 -5.23
C GLY A 17 -41.63 -2.32 -3.72
N LYS A 18 -42.20 -3.21 -2.90
CA LYS A 18 -42.10 -3.15 -1.43
C LYS A 18 -40.97 -4.03 -0.92
N GLY A 19 -40.37 -3.60 0.19
CA GLY A 19 -39.32 -4.33 0.86
C GLY A 19 -39.86 -5.62 1.47
N LEU A 20 -39.00 -6.62 1.65
CA LEU A 20 -39.38 -7.85 2.35
C LEU A 20 -39.64 -7.59 3.85
N GLY A 21 -40.43 -8.44 4.50
CA GLY A 21 -40.70 -8.39 5.94
C GLY A 21 -42.09 -7.87 6.31
N GLN A 22 -42.50 -8.07 7.56
CA GLN A 22 -43.86 -7.77 8.04
C GLN A 22 -44.26 -6.29 7.86
N LYS A 23 -43.29 -5.37 7.98
CA LYS A 23 -43.49 -3.91 7.82
C LYS A 23 -43.10 -3.40 6.43
N GLU A 24 -42.83 -4.29 5.48
CA GLU A 24 -42.41 -3.94 4.11
C GLU A 24 -41.15 -3.05 4.00
N ASN A 25 -40.31 -3.04 5.04
CA ASN A 25 -39.15 -2.16 5.18
C ASN A 25 -37.81 -2.83 4.84
N GLY A 26 -37.84 -4.05 4.30
CA GLY A 26 -36.65 -4.76 3.85
C GLY A 26 -36.04 -4.21 2.57
N ILE A 27 -34.91 -4.80 2.19
CA ILE A 27 -34.16 -4.42 0.99
C ILE A 27 -35.00 -4.66 -0.27
N THR A 28 -35.19 -3.62 -1.08
CA THR A 28 -35.96 -3.66 -2.33
C THR A 28 -35.10 -3.94 -3.57
N GLN A 29 -33.78 -3.73 -3.47
CA GLN A 29 -32.83 -3.90 -4.56
C GLN A 29 -31.66 -4.76 -4.10
N ALA A 30 -31.18 -5.65 -4.95
CA ALA A 30 -30.02 -6.48 -4.63
C ALA A 30 -28.80 -5.61 -4.29
N LEU A 31 -28.03 -6.05 -3.28
CA LEU A 31 -26.77 -5.39 -2.95
C LEU A 31 -25.78 -5.54 -4.10
N ARG A 32 -25.25 -4.42 -4.57
CA ARG A 32 -24.19 -4.41 -5.58
C ARG A 32 -22.84 -4.54 -4.91
N VAL A 33 -22.22 -5.71 -5.08
CA VAL A 33 -20.81 -5.92 -4.70
C VAL A 33 -19.91 -5.49 -5.84
N MET A 34 -18.76 -4.91 -5.50
CA MET A 34 -17.69 -4.65 -6.47
C MET A 34 -16.63 -5.73 -6.31
N LEU A 35 -16.25 -6.36 -7.43
CA LEU A 35 -15.13 -7.28 -7.44
C LEU A 35 -13.83 -6.49 -7.53
N LYS A 36 -12.93 -6.75 -6.59
CA LYS A 36 -11.58 -6.22 -6.63
C LYS A 36 -10.73 -7.06 -7.58
N GLN A 37 -10.23 -6.43 -8.63
CA GLN A 37 -9.38 -7.09 -9.66
C GLN A 37 -7.90 -6.76 -9.50
N ASP A 38 -7.54 -5.91 -8.54
CA ASP A 38 -6.17 -5.49 -8.28
C ASP A 38 -5.63 -6.07 -6.97
N THR A 39 -4.32 -6.04 -6.82
CA THR A 39 -3.61 -6.53 -5.63
C THR A 39 -3.31 -5.42 -4.62
N HIS A 40 -3.59 -4.17 -4.96
CA HIS A 40 -3.25 -3.01 -4.13
C HIS A 40 -4.02 -3.01 -2.80
N GLY A 41 -3.44 -2.43 -1.76
CA GLY A 41 -4.11 -2.27 -0.46
C GLY A 41 -5.28 -1.28 -0.52
N VAL A 42 -6.18 -1.34 0.47
CA VAL A 42 -7.18 -0.27 0.67
C VAL A 42 -6.44 1.02 1.05
N GLY A 43 -6.75 2.12 0.36
CA GLY A 43 -6.05 3.40 0.53
C GLY A 43 -4.70 3.48 -0.19
N HIS A 44 -4.42 2.56 -1.12
CA HIS A 44 -3.27 2.69 -2.02
C HIS A 44 -3.42 3.93 -2.90
N ASP A 45 -2.38 4.77 -2.90
CA ASP A 45 -2.27 5.96 -3.73
C ASP A 45 -1.29 5.67 -4.88
N PRO A 46 -1.78 5.51 -6.13
CA PRO A 46 -0.93 5.24 -7.29
C PRO A 46 0.10 6.35 -7.56
N ALA A 47 -0.19 7.60 -7.18
CA ALA A 47 0.70 8.73 -7.45
C ALA A 47 1.95 8.73 -6.56
N LYS A 48 1.87 8.06 -5.39
CA LYS A 48 2.97 7.99 -4.44
C LYS A 48 4.21 7.28 -4.99
N GLU A 49 4.01 6.30 -5.88
CA GLU A 49 5.11 5.57 -6.52
C GLU A 49 5.94 6.46 -7.44
N PHE A 50 5.31 7.46 -8.05
CA PHE A 50 5.96 8.37 -9.01
C PHE A 50 6.52 9.64 -8.38
N THR A 51 6.15 9.96 -7.14
CA THR A 51 6.49 11.22 -6.47
C THR A 51 7.52 11.08 -5.35
N ASN A 52 7.82 9.86 -4.91
CA ASN A 52 8.86 9.61 -3.91
C ASN A 52 10.25 9.59 -4.54
N HIS A 53 10.83 10.78 -4.71
CA HIS A 53 12.19 10.95 -5.22
C HIS A 53 13.21 10.94 -4.07
N TRP A 54 13.36 9.80 -3.39
CA TRP A 54 14.32 9.63 -2.29
C TRP A 54 15.75 10.09 -2.66
N TRP A 55 16.15 9.90 -3.92
CA TRP A 55 17.44 10.32 -4.43
C TRP A 55 17.58 11.85 -4.49
N ASN A 56 16.48 12.57 -4.77
CA ASN A 56 16.46 14.02 -4.88
C ASN A 56 16.63 14.66 -3.50
N GLU A 57 15.98 14.10 -2.47
CA GLU A 57 16.23 14.52 -1.09
C GLU A 57 17.70 14.32 -0.69
N LEU A 58 18.29 13.16 -1.02
CA LEU A 58 19.69 12.88 -0.72
C LEU A 58 20.63 13.83 -1.48
N PHE A 59 20.35 14.08 -2.76
CA PHE A 59 21.10 15.01 -3.59
C PHE A 59 21.03 16.43 -3.02
N ASN A 60 19.83 16.95 -2.76
CA ASN A 60 19.65 18.30 -2.22
C ASN A 60 20.29 18.45 -0.84
N LYS A 61 20.16 17.45 0.04
CA LYS A 61 20.84 17.42 1.34
C LYS A 61 22.36 17.44 1.17
N THR A 62 22.89 16.66 0.23
CA THR A 62 24.34 16.62 -0.03
C THR A 62 24.83 17.94 -0.60
N ALA A 63 24.17 18.47 -1.62
CA ALA A 63 24.54 19.70 -2.30
C ALA A 63 24.50 20.92 -1.38
N ALA A 64 23.47 21.03 -0.51
CA ALA A 64 23.38 22.10 0.48
C ALA A 64 24.49 22.07 1.54
N ASN A 65 25.11 20.90 1.75
CA ASN A 65 26.22 20.74 2.69
C ASN A 65 27.60 20.94 2.04
N LEU A 66 27.67 21.28 0.76
CA LEU A 66 28.92 21.57 0.07
C LEU A 66 29.09 23.08 -0.09
N VAL A 67 30.26 23.59 0.28
CA VAL A 67 30.68 24.97 0.08
C VAL A 67 31.77 24.95 -0.99
N VAL A 68 31.56 25.73 -2.04
CA VAL A 68 32.54 25.92 -3.11
C VAL A 68 33.25 27.23 -2.86
N GLU A 69 34.57 27.18 -2.78
CA GLU A 69 35.42 28.33 -2.58
C GLU A 69 36.37 28.48 -3.76
N THR A 70 36.33 29.65 -4.38
CA THR A 70 37.20 30.00 -5.50
C THR A 70 38.32 30.90 -4.99
N GLY A 71 39.54 30.38 -4.97
CA GLY A 71 40.75 31.12 -4.60
C GLY A 71 41.65 31.39 -5.81
N GLN A 72 42.76 32.09 -5.57
CA GLN A 72 43.78 32.36 -6.60
C GLN A 72 44.43 31.07 -7.15
N ASP A 73 44.44 29.99 -6.36
CA ASP A 73 45.00 28.68 -6.71
C ASP A 73 43.94 27.66 -7.22
N GLY A 74 42.73 28.12 -7.55
CA GLY A 74 41.67 27.29 -8.12
C GLY A 74 40.44 27.09 -7.22
N VAL A 75 39.68 26.03 -7.48
CA VAL A 75 38.41 25.73 -6.82
C VAL A 75 38.60 24.67 -5.73
N GLN A 76 38.28 25.00 -4.48
CA GLN A 76 38.23 24.06 -3.36
C GLN A 76 36.79 23.80 -2.95
N ILE A 77 36.47 22.54 -2.70
CA ILE A 77 35.15 22.13 -2.21
C ILE A 77 35.30 21.66 -0.77
N ARG A 78 34.52 22.23 0.13
CA ARG A 78 34.54 21.94 1.56
C ARG A 78 33.16 21.49 2.02
N ARG A 79 33.09 20.51 2.92
CA ARG A 79 31.81 20.10 3.52
C ARG A 79 31.51 21.00 4.72
N LEU A 80 30.33 21.62 4.73
CA LEU A 80 29.83 22.33 5.90
C LEU A 80 29.48 21.29 6.97
N SER A 81 30.25 21.25 8.06
CA SER A 81 30.03 20.32 9.16
C SER A 81 28.81 20.75 9.99
N THR A 82 27.62 20.49 9.49
CA THR A 82 26.42 20.41 10.32
C THR A 82 26.19 18.96 10.70
N GLU A 83 26.11 18.72 12.00
CA GLU A 83 25.82 17.45 12.66
C GLU A 83 24.92 16.53 11.81
N THR A 84 25.44 15.33 11.52
CA THR A 84 24.81 14.30 10.70
C THR A 84 23.43 13.97 11.25
N THR A 85 22.39 14.63 10.76
CA THR A 85 21.02 14.24 11.08
C THR A 85 20.81 12.89 10.43
N ARG A 86 20.90 11.84 11.25
CA ARG A 86 20.71 10.46 10.82
C ARG A 86 19.38 10.41 10.08
N CYS A 87 19.41 9.91 8.84
CA CYS A 87 18.20 9.66 8.08
C CYS A 87 17.45 8.54 8.82
N ASN A 88 16.58 8.90 9.75
CA ASN A 88 15.77 7.91 10.44
C ASN A 88 14.87 7.27 9.39
N PRO A 89 14.92 5.94 9.20
CA PRO A 89 13.99 5.30 8.30
C PRO A 89 12.57 5.63 8.77
N PRO A 90 11.65 5.97 7.85
CA PRO A 90 10.26 6.19 8.24
C PRO A 90 9.77 4.96 9.00
N LYS A 91 9.16 5.19 10.17
CA LYS A 91 8.66 4.11 11.02
C LYS A 91 7.79 3.19 10.16
N PRO A 92 8.05 1.87 10.15
CA PRO A 92 7.22 0.97 9.38
C PRO A 92 5.77 1.10 9.86
N ILE A 93 4.85 1.31 8.92
CA ILE A 93 3.43 1.45 9.20
C ILE A 93 2.95 0.10 9.77
N LEU A 94 2.68 0.05 11.07
CA LEU A 94 2.36 -1.17 11.82
C LEU A 94 0.97 -1.75 11.52
N LEU A 95 0.23 -1.20 10.54
CA LEU A 95 -1.14 -1.61 10.21
C LEU A 95 -1.25 -3.11 9.84
N TYR A 96 -0.18 -3.71 9.31
CA TYR A 96 -0.20 -5.09 8.79
C TYR A 96 0.61 -6.10 9.61
N GLN A 97 0.90 -5.85 10.90
CA GLN A 97 1.62 -6.83 11.73
C GLN A 97 0.82 -8.11 12.04
N LYS A 98 -0.51 -8.08 11.92
CA LYS A 98 -1.37 -9.21 12.29
C LYS A 98 -1.79 -10.11 11.12
N PHE A 99 -1.44 -9.74 9.89
CA PHE A 99 -1.81 -10.53 8.71
C PHE A 99 -0.63 -11.40 8.28
N VAL A 100 -0.93 -12.65 7.96
CA VAL A 100 0.04 -13.56 7.36
C VAL A 100 0.30 -13.10 5.93
N LYS A 101 1.56 -12.80 5.58
CA LYS A 101 1.93 -12.31 4.24
C LYS A 101 1.68 -13.34 3.14
N THR A 102 1.97 -14.61 3.44
CA THR A 102 1.81 -15.74 2.53
C THR A 102 1.45 -16.98 3.34
N ALA A 103 0.40 -17.69 2.92
CA ALA A 103 -0.02 -18.94 3.53
C ALA A 103 -0.29 -19.97 2.44
N THR A 104 0.08 -21.21 2.70
CA THR A 104 -0.29 -22.34 1.85
C THR A 104 -1.56 -22.96 2.42
N LEU A 105 -2.64 -22.98 1.64
CA LEU A 105 -3.89 -23.61 2.04
C LEU A 105 -3.72 -25.13 2.00
N THR A 106 -3.72 -25.76 3.17
CA THR A 106 -3.70 -27.22 3.30
C THR A 106 -5.07 -27.71 3.78
N SER A 107 -5.35 -29.01 3.64
CA SER A 107 -6.60 -29.64 4.11
C SER A 107 -6.86 -29.45 5.63
N ASP A 108 -5.85 -29.03 6.38
CA ASP A 108 -5.81 -28.82 7.82
C ASP A 108 -5.81 -27.31 8.19
N GLY A 109 -6.11 -26.43 7.23
CA GLY A 109 -6.15 -24.98 7.40
C GLY A 109 -4.94 -24.24 6.81
N GLU A 110 -4.90 -22.93 7.06
CA GLU A 110 -3.85 -22.01 6.60
C GLU A 110 -2.59 -22.17 7.45
N LYS A 111 -1.46 -22.53 6.83
CA LYS A 111 -0.15 -22.61 7.50
C LYS A 111 0.73 -21.45 7.02
N PRO A 112 1.22 -20.59 7.93
CA PRO A 112 2.08 -19.48 7.56
C PRO A 112 3.44 -20.02 7.09
N ASP A 113 3.92 -19.51 5.95
CA ASP A 113 5.23 -19.86 5.43
C ASP A 113 6.32 -19.18 6.28
N LYS A 114 7.23 -19.98 6.87
CA LYS A 114 8.17 -19.52 7.90
C LYS A 114 9.50 -19.01 7.35
N ASP A 115 9.73 -19.07 6.04
CA ASP A 115 11.09 -19.03 5.49
C ASP A 115 11.49 -17.72 4.76
N MET A 116 10.65 -16.69 4.72
CA MET A 116 10.92 -15.52 3.85
C MET A 116 11.68 -14.35 4.49
N GLU A 117 11.95 -14.33 5.80
CA GLU A 117 12.72 -13.23 6.40
C GLU A 117 14.24 -13.30 6.14
N LYS A 118 14.78 -14.45 5.73
CA LYS A 118 16.24 -14.63 5.57
C LYS A 118 16.83 -14.15 4.24
N ASN A 119 16.00 -13.81 3.25
CA ASN A 119 16.48 -13.53 1.89
C ASN A 119 16.60 -12.04 1.53
N PHE A 120 16.09 -11.12 2.35
CA PHE A 120 16.15 -9.67 2.05
C PHE A 120 17.41 -8.97 2.55
N LEU A 121 18.32 -9.67 3.24
CA LEU A 121 19.59 -9.10 3.74
C LEU A 121 20.83 -9.44 2.90
N LYS A 122 20.70 -10.08 1.73
CA LYS A 122 21.81 -10.22 0.79
C LYS A 122 21.63 -9.26 -0.39
N VAL A 123 21.85 -7.97 -0.12
CA VAL A 123 22.26 -7.06 -1.20
C VAL A 123 23.74 -7.39 -1.46
N PRO A 124 24.13 -7.89 -2.64
CA PRO A 124 25.54 -8.09 -2.94
C PRO A 124 26.23 -6.72 -2.92
N VAL A 125 27.15 -6.54 -1.97
CA VAL A 125 28.11 -5.45 -1.98
C VAL A 125 29.01 -5.68 -3.18
N PHE A 126 28.81 -4.93 -4.26
CA PHE A 126 29.78 -4.87 -5.34
C PHE A 126 31.02 -4.12 -4.82
N GLN A 127 32.07 -4.87 -4.46
CA GLN A 127 33.40 -4.30 -4.30
C GLN A 127 33.88 -3.82 -5.68
N ILE A 128 34.02 -2.50 -5.83
CA ILE A 128 34.74 -1.91 -6.95
C ILE A 128 36.24 -2.01 -6.62
N SER A 129 36.87 -3.05 -7.15
CA SER A 129 38.33 -3.17 -7.19
C SER A 129 38.89 -2.07 -8.08
N HIS A 130 39.91 -1.36 -7.59
CA HIS A 130 40.61 -0.31 -8.31
C HIS A 130 41.36 -0.87 -9.53
N LEU A 131 41.25 -0.16 -10.65
CA LEU A 131 42.27 -0.03 -11.70
C LEU A 131 42.38 1.45 -12.06
#